data_AF-A0AAU9IUA1-F1
#
_entry.id   AF-A0AAU9IUA1-F1
#
_cell.length_a   1.000
_cell.length_b   1.000
_cell.length_c   1.000
_cell.angle_alpha   90.00
_cell.angle_beta   90.00
_cell.angle_gamma   90.00
#
_symmetry.space_group_name_H-M   'P 1'
#
loop_
_entity.id
_entity.type
_entity.pdbx_description
1 polymer ?
#
loop_
_entity_poly.entity_id
_entity_poly.type
_entity_poly.pdbx_seq_one_letter_code
_entity_poly.pdbx_strand_id
1 'polypeptide(L)'
;MGDCSSRPTKADMEQHIHDYNAKNDLFFQAVPFDRKIEEMILEENSKKGLQEKLQLYQRKKVEYLTTYSTITAGEPHIPELSIEIQKGLDLHTNNLCFTQGKPYVTVTLEPKGPIYETFESDKFIPYWFQLFQIKQNMNSFSHLLIQVWHRRNVADDLLIGDMAIKISDLEDQHVKEEWVELTSLYSNDLLRPSLRVRIQLMHDKKALLHRLSKRCQYIIDLIRAELTHREKPNGTKH
;
A
#
# COMPACT_ATOMS: atom_id res chain seq x y z
N MET A 1 -5.58 -10.76 32.98
CA MET A 1 -5.36 -12.17 32.59
C MET A 1 -5.71 -12.26 31.12
N GLY A 2 -4.71 -12.32 30.24
CA GLY A 2 -4.91 -12.24 28.79
C GLY A 2 -5.35 -13.58 28.21
N ASP A 3 -6.35 -13.54 27.32
CA ASP A 3 -6.89 -14.69 26.61
C ASP A 3 -5.82 -15.34 25.73
N CYS A 4 -5.19 -16.41 26.23
CA CYS A 4 -4.48 -17.41 25.43
C CYS A 4 -5.44 -18.42 24.77
N SER A 5 -6.74 -18.10 24.65
CA SER A 5 -7.81 -19.09 24.49
C SER A 5 -8.31 -19.31 23.05
N SER A 6 -7.72 -18.70 22.03
CA SER A 6 -7.92 -19.17 20.65
C SER A 6 -6.81 -18.72 19.71
N ARG A 7 -6.13 -19.68 19.06
CA ARG A 7 -5.41 -19.38 17.83
C ARG A 7 -6.42 -18.85 16.80
N PRO A 8 -6.05 -17.89 15.94
CA PRO A 8 -6.94 -17.39 14.89
C PRO A 8 -7.51 -18.54 14.07
N THR A 9 -8.81 -18.55 13.84
CA THR A 9 -9.43 -19.50 12.92
C THR A 9 -9.09 -19.12 11.48
N LYS A 10 -9.34 -20.04 10.53
CA LYS A 10 -9.20 -19.72 9.11
C LYS A 10 -10.08 -18.53 8.68
N ALA A 11 -11.30 -18.45 9.21
CA ALA A 11 -12.20 -17.34 8.93
C ALA A 11 -11.64 -16.00 9.47
N ASP A 12 -11.02 -16.00 10.66
CA ASP A 12 -10.37 -14.81 11.20
C ASP A 12 -9.20 -14.36 10.33
N MET A 13 -8.41 -15.30 9.81
CA MET A 13 -7.30 -15.01 8.91
C MET A 13 -7.80 -14.48 7.56
N GLU A 14 -8.85 -15.06 6.99
CA GLU A 14 -9.47 -14.59 5.75
C GLU A 14 -10.03 -13.17 5.91
N GLN A 15 -10.78 -12.92 6.99
CA GLN A 15 -11.27 -11.58 7.30
C GLN A 15 -10.10 -10.60 7.49
N HIS A 16 -9.05 -11.02 8.19
CA HIS A 16 -7.85 -10.22 8.38
C HIS A 16 -7.16 -9.86 7.06
N ILE A 17 -7.13 -10.77 6.09
CA ILE A 17 -6.59 -10.48 4.75
C ILE A 17 -7.43 -9.43 4.03
N HIS A 18 -8.75 -9.49 4.16
CA HIS A 18 -9.68 -8.63 3.42
C HIS A 18 -10.02 -7.29 4.09
N ASP A 19 -9.80 -7.15 5.40
CA ASP A 19 -10.10 -5.91 6.12
C ASP A 19 -9.36 -4.72 5.48
N TYR A 20 -10.00 -3.56 5.39
CA TYR A 20 -9.41 -2.39 4.76
C TYR A 20 -9.48 -1.18 5.69
N ASN A 21 -8.44 -0.34 5.65
CA ASN A 21 -8.41 0.91 6.40
C ASN A 21 -8.04 2.07 5.47
N ALA A 22 -9.00 2.97 5.26
CA ALA A 22 -8.86 4.11 4.37
C ALA A 22 -8.14 5.32 5.00
N LYS A 23 -7.79 5.26 6.30
CA LYS A 23 -7.31 6.43 7.07
C LYS A 23 -6.08 7.08 6.43
N ASN A 24 -5.21 6.28 5.82
CA ASN A 24 -3.94 6.73 5.27
C ASN A 24 -3.96 6.93 3.74
N ASP A 25 -5.12 6.77 3.07
CA ASP A 25 -5.19 6.80 1.60
C ASP A 25 -4.75 8.12 0.98
N LEU A 26 -4.98 9.23 1.69
CA LEU A 26 -4.60 10.57 1.24
C LEU A 26 -3.08 10.77 1.11
N PHE A 27 -2.27 9.90 1.72
CA PHE A 27 -0.80 9.94 1.66
C PHE A 27 -0.22 9.17 0.47
N PHE A 28 -1.08 8.47 -0.29
CA PHE A 28 -0.72 7.70 -1.46
C PHE A 28 -1.44 8.23 -2.69
N GLN A 29 -0.67 8.57 -3.72
CA GLN A 29 -1.16 9.22 -4.94
C GLN A 29 -1.17 8.20 -6.08
N ALA A 30 -2.32 7.59 -6.34
CA ALA A 30 -2.49 6.62 -7.43
C ALA A 30 -3.81 6.81 -8.17
N VAL A 31 -3.78 6.55 -9.47
CA VAL A 31 -5.01 6.36 -10.25
C VAL A 31 -5.58 4.99 -9.89
N PRO A 32 -6.86 4.90 -9.47
CA PRO A 32 -7.49 3.60 -9.23
C PRO A 32 -7.43 2.71 -10.48
N PHE A 33 -7.12 1.43 -10.29
CA PHE A 33 -7.18 0.38 -11.32
C PHE A 33 -6.22 0.51 -12.52
N ASP A 34 -5.15 1.31 -12.40
CA ASP A 34 -4.33 1.77 -13.55
C ASP A 34 -3.77 0.66 -14.46
N ARG A 35 -3.44 -0.53 -13.91
CA ARG A 35 -2.83 -1.62 -14.70
C ARG A 35 -3.77 -2.34 -15.66
N LYS A 36 -5.10 -2.29 -15.44
CA LYS A 36 -6.10 -2.99 -16.26
C LYS A 36 -7.31 -2.13 -16.60
N ILE A 37 -7.17 -0.81 -16.51
CA ILE A 37 -8.32 0.08 -16.57
C ILE A 37 -9.05 0.03 -17.93
N GLU A 38 -8.31 -0.12 -19.02
CA GLU A 38 -8.90 -0.16 -20.37
C GLU A 38 -9.75 -1.43 -20.54
N GLU A 39 -9.20 -2.59 -20.17
CA GLU A 39 -9.94 -3.86 -20.13
C GLU A 39 -11.17 -3.76 -19.22
N MET A 40 -11.02 -3.22 -18.01
CA MET A 40 -12.11 -3.05 -17.04
C MET A 40 -13.22 -2.09 -17.50
N ILE A 41 -12.92 -1.17 -18.42
CA ILE A 41 -13.92 -0.26 -19.00
C ILE A 41 -14.64 -0.97 -20.14
N LEU A 42 -13.91 -1.70 -20.98
CA LEU A 42 -14.48 -2.46 -22.10
C LEU A 42 -15.37 -3.61 -21.61
N GLU A 43 -14.96 -4.31 -20.55
CA GLU A 43 -15.69 -5.44 -19.95
C GLU A 43 -16.88 -5.01 -19.08
N GLU A 44 -16.95 -3.73 -18.68
CA GLU A 44 -18.04 -3.22 -17.86
C GLU A 44 -19.33 -3.22 -18.68
N ASN A 45 -20.22 -4.18 -18.47
CA ASN A 45 -21.47 -4.29 -19.22
C ASN A 45 -22.56 -3.32 -18.72
N SER A 46 -22.43 -2.79 -17.50
CA SER A 46 -23.43 -1.90 -16.92
C SER A 46 -23.19 -0.44 -17.28
N LYS A 47 -24.17 0.22 -17.90
CA LYS A 47 -24.15 1.68 -18.10
C LYS A 47 -24.01 2.42 -16.76
N LYS A 48 -24.67 1.91 -15.71
CA LYS A 48 -24.56 2.46 -14.36
C LYS A 48 -23.14 2.30 -13.81
N GLY A 49 -22.51 1.14 -14.01
CA GLY A 49 -21.12 0.89 -13.60
C GLY A 49 -20.13 1.84 -14.30
N LEU A 50 -20.30 2.07 -15.60
CA LEU A 50 -19.52 3.07 -16.35
C LEU A 50 -19.75 4.50 -15.81
N GLN A 51 -20.98 4.87 -15.46
CA GLN A 51 -21.29 6.19 -14.89
C GLN A 51 -20.67 6.38 -13.50
N GLU A 52 -20.68 5.36 -12.65
CA GLU A 52 -20.04 5.39 -11.32
C GLU A 52 -18.52 5.54 -11.47
N LYS A 53 -17.90 4.80 -12.39
CA LYS A 53 -16.48 4.94 -12.74
C LYS A 53 -16.17 6.36 -13.27
N LEU A 54 -17.01 6.90 -14.14
CA LEU A 54 -16.87 8.27 -14.66
C LEU A 54 -16.85 9.31 -13.53
N GLN A 55 -17.81 9.22 -12.60
CA GLN A 55 -17.89 10.13 -11.45
C GLN A 55 -16.65 10.01 -10.54
N LEU A 56 -16.17 8.78 -10.31
CA LEU A 56 -14.96 8.53 -9.53
C LEU A 56 -13.74 9.23 -10.14
N TYR A 57 -13.49 9.06 -11.44
CA TYR A 57 -12.34 9.67 -12.11
C TYR A 57 -12.47 11.20 -12.23
N GLN A 58 -13.68 11.73 -12.42
CA GLN A 58 -13.93 13.17 -12.38
C GLN A 58 -13.58 13.78 -11.02
N ARG A 59 -14.03 13.14 -9.93
CA ARG A 59 -13.71 13.57 -8.56
C ARG A 59 -12.20 13.55 -8.31
N LYS A 60 -11.52 12.45 -8.69
CA LYS A 60 -10.07 12.32 -8.53
C LYS A 60 -9.29 13.34 -9.36
N LYS A 61 -9.72 13.62 -10.60
CA LYS A 61 -9.11 14.66 -11.42
C LYS A 61 -9.19 16.03 -10.75
N VAL A 62 -10.36 16.40 -10.22
CA VAL A 62 -10.55 17.68 -9.52
C VAL A 62 -9.68 17.75 -8.26
N GLU A 63 -9.64 16.67 -7.47
CA GLU A 63 -8.75 16.55 -6.31
C GLU A 63 -7.28 16.83 -6.69
N TYR A 64 -6.76 16.14 -7.71
CA TYR A 64 -5.38 16.33 -8.16
C TYR A 64 -5.08 17.72 -8.70
N LEU A 65 -6.00 18.30 -9.49
CA LEU A 65 -5.83 19.65 -10.02
C LEU A 65 -5.87 20.71 -8.92
N THR A 66 -6.70 20.51 -7.90
CA THR A 66 -6.79 21.41 -6.75
C THR A 66 -5.52 21.36 -5.93
N THR A 67 -5.02 20.16 -5.60
CA THR A 67 -3.73 20.04 -4.89
C THR A 67 -2.55 20.53 -5.75
N TYR A 68 -2.59 20.30 -7.06
CA TYR A 68 -1.55 20.79 -7.98
C TYR A 68 -1.46 22.32 -8.00
N SER A 69 -2.60 23.03 -8.00
CA SER A 69 -2.63 24.50 -8.06
C SER A 69 -2.22 25.14 -6.73
N THR A 70 -2.42 24.46 -5.60
CA THR A 70 -1.98 24.95 -4.29
C THR A 70 -0.47 24.82 -4.04
N ILE A 71 0.24 24.00 -4.82
CA ILE A 71 1.69 23.85 -4.69
C ILE A 71 2.39 25.05 -5.34
N THR A 72 2.94 25.91 -4.48
CA THR A 72 3.57 27.19 -4.86
C THR A 72 4.77 26.97 -5.78
N ALA A 73 4.93 27.84 -6.79
CA ALA A 73 6.12 27.82 -7.63
C ALA A 73 7.35 28.22 -6.80
N GLY A 74 8.36 27.36 -6.73
CA GLY A 74 9.63 27.63 -6.04
C GLY A 74 9.84 26.85 -4.73
N GLU A 75 8.88 26.04 -4.27
CA GLU A 75 9.15 25.12 -3.17
C GLU A 75 10.18 24.06 -3.60
N PRO A 76 11.17 23.74 -2.74
CA PRO A 76 12.14 22.71 -3.06
C PRO A 76 11.46 21.35 -3.21
N HIS A 77 11.69 20.70 -4.35
CA HIS A 77 11.22 19.35 -4.64
C HIS A 77 12.05 18.35 -3.83
N ILE A 78 11.68 18.13 -2.57
CA ILE A 78 12.27 17.10 -1.73
C ILE A 78 11.47 15.81 -1.95
N PRO A 79 12.11 14.70 -2.37
CA PRO A 79 11.42 13.42 -2.49
C PRO A 79 10.76 13.02 -1.17
N GLU A 80 9.56 12.45 -1.29
CA GLU A 80 8.77 11.97 -0.17
C GLU A 80 8.54 10.47 -0.33
N LEU A 81 9.06 9.68 0.62
CA LEU A 81 8.80 8.25 0.73
C LEU A 81 7.71 8.03 1.78
N SER A 82 6.56 7.54 1.32
CA SER A 82 5.44 7.11 2.17
C SER A 82 5.48 5.59 2.33
N ILE A 83 5.52 5.11 3.57
CA ILE A 83 5.50 3.69 3.90
C ILE A 83 4.43 3.46 4.94
N GLU A 84 3.53 2.53 4.68
CA GLU A 84 2.54 2.09 5.64
C GLU A 84 2.73 0.60 5.92
N ILE A 85 2.96 0.29 7.19
CA ILE A 85 2.90 -1.07 7.69
C ILE A 85 1.47 -1.33 8.13
N GLN A 86 0.74 -2.15 7.37
CA GLN A 86 -0.69 -2.36 7.60
C GLN A 86 -0.92 -3.50 8.58
N LYS A 87 -0.41 -4.69 8.25
CA LYS A 87 -0.78 -5.95 8.90
C LYS A 87 0.31 -7.00 8.81
N GLY A 88 0.19 -8.05 9.62
CA GLY A 88 1.07 -9.21 9.58
C GLY A 88 0.34 -10.54 9.73
N LEU A 89 0.88 -11.58 9.12
CA LEU A 89 0.39 -12.95 9.17
C LEU A 89 1.53 -13.91 9.55
N ASP A 90 1.17 -14.98 10.25
CA ASP A 90 2.08 -16.08 10.60
C ASP A 90 3.40 -15.64 11.26
N LEU A 91 3.33 -14.55 12.04
CA LEU A 91 4.50 -13.98 12.71
C LEU A 91 4.88 -14.74 13.98
N HIS A 92 4.09 -15.70 14.42
CA HIS A 92 4.32 -16.41 15.67
C HIS A 92 5.47 -17.43 15.56
N THR A 93 6.27 -17.55 16.61
CA THR A 93 7.26 -18.63 16.74
C THR A 93 6.61 -19.88 17.35
N ASN A 94 7.12 -21.08 17.06
CA ASN A 94 6.63 -22.40 17.54
C ASN A 94 6.58 -22.58 19.08
N ASN A 95 6.87 -21.55 19.85
CA ASN A 95 6.90 -21.60 21.30
C ASN A 95 5.49 -21.45 21.90
N LEU A 96 5.36 -21.89 23.17
CA LEU A 96 4.16 -21.77 24.00
C LEU A 96 3.63 -20.33 24.03
N CYS A 97 2.29 -20.16 24.06
CA CYS A 97 1.58 -18.87 24.03
C CYS A 97 2.19 -17.78 24.94
N PHE A 98 2.66 -18.16 26.14
CA PHE A 98 3.23 -17.24 27.13
C PHE A 98 4.65 -16.74 26.83
N THR A 99 5.31 -17.30 25.82
CA THR A 99 6.68 -16.92 25.39
C THR A 99 6.69 -16.27 24.00
N GLN A 100 5.50 -16.04 23.44
CA GLN A 100 5.36 -15.30 22.21
C GLN A 100 5.60 -13.83 22.53
N GLY A 101 6.74 -13.32 22.05
CA GLY A 101 7.04 -11.89 22.14
C GLY A 101 6.01 -11.08 21.37
N LYS A 102 5.96 -9.78 21.63
CA LYS A 102 5.02 -8.88 20.95
C LYS A 102 5.63 -8.45 19.61
N PRO A 103 5.02 -8.77 18.46
CA PRO A 103 5.57 -8.37 17.19
C PRO A 103 5.50 -6.86 17.00
N TYR A 104 6.57 -6.30 16.45
CA TYR A 104 6.65 -4.93 15.96
C TYR A 104 7.51 -4.90 14.69
N VAL A 105 7.35 -3.85 13.89
CA VAL A 105 8.05 -3.71 12.61
C VAL A 105 8.98 -2.51 12.68
N THR A 106 10.21 -2.69 12.22
CA THR A 106 11.18 -1.64 12.00
C THR A 106 11.33 -1.35 10.52
N VAL A 107 11.53 -0.08 10.19
CA VAL A 107 11.66 0.43 8.83
C VAL A 107 12.90 1.29 8.78
N THR A 108 13.88 0.88 8.00
CA THR A 108 15.22 1.49 7.95
C THR A 108 15.56 1.84 6.51
N LEU A 109 16.06 3.04 6.29
CA LEU A 109 16.70 3.40 5.02
C LEU A 109 18.18 3.06 5.07
N GLU A 110 18.68 2.30 4.11
CA GLU A 110 20.07 1.86 4.09
C GLU A 110 20.85 2.45 2.91
N PRO A 111 22.12 2.81 3.09
CA PRO A 111 22.92 2.70 4.32
C PRO A 111 22.73 3.85 5.31
N LYS A 112 22.83 3.55 6.62
CA LYS A 112 22.92 4.53 7.73
C LYS A 112 21.81 5.60 7.77
N GLY A 113 20.62 5.26 7.27
CA GLY A 113 19.47 6.15 7.31
C GLY A 113 18.72 6.09 8.63
N PRO A 114 17.62 6.85 8.73
CA PRO A 114 16.75 6.82 9.89
C PRO A 114 16.10 5.44 10.07
N ILE A 115 15.83 5.10 11.33
CA ILE A 115 15.10 3.90 11.75
C ILE A 115 13.78 4.37 12.35
N TYR A 116 12.68 3.75 11.91
CA TYR A 116 11.34 3.97 12.43
C TYR A 116 10.77 2.66 12.93
N GLU A 117 9.91 2.71 13.94
CA GLU A 117 9.31 1.52 14.54
C GLU A 117 7.80 1.70 14.68
N THR A 118 7.06 0.60 14.48
CA THR A 118 5.64 0.53 14.86
C THR A 118 5.50 0.29 16.35
N PHE A 119 4.29 0.44 16.88
CA PHE A 119 3.96 -0.07 18.20
C PHE A 119 3.97 -1.61 18.23
N GLU A 120 4.13 -2.17 19.43
CA GLU A 120 4.04 -3.59 19.71
C GLU A 120 2.59 -4.09 19.65
N SER A 121 2.36 -5.23 19.03
CA SER A 121 1.04 -5.88 19.00
C SER A 121 0.94 -7.01 20.01
N ASP A 122 -0.14 -7.02 20.79
CA ASP A 122 -0.51 -8.14 21.67
C ASP A 122 -1.34 -9.22 20.96
N LYS A 123 -1.58 -9.06 19.65
CA LYS A 123 -2.41 -9.97 18.84
C LYS A 123 -1.58 -10.88 17.95
N PHE A 124 -2.03 -12.13 17.80
CA PHE A 124 -1.49 -13.12 16.85
C PHE A 124 -1.56 -12.67 15.38
N ILE A 125 -2.60 -11.92 15.03
CA ILE A 125 -2.83 -11.31 13.71
C ILE A 125 -2.79 -9.78 13.87
N PRO A 126 -1.59 -9.17 13.88
CA PRO A 126 -1.43 -7.76 14.20
C PRO A 126 -1.99 -6.84 13.12
N TYR A 127 -2.58 -5.74 13.58
CA TYR A 127 -2.92 -4.57 12.77
C TYR A 127 -2.09 -3.39 13.28
N TRP A 128 -1.32 -2.77 12.40
CA TRP A 128 -0.56 -1.56 12.73
C TRP A 128 -1.16 -0.33 12.08
N PHE A 129 -1.41 -0.37 10.76
CA PHE A 129 -1.80 0.79 9.95
C PHE A 129 -0.96 2.04 10.26
N GLN A 130 0.34 1.82 10.51
CA GLN A 130 1.27 2.86 10.91
C GLN A 130 1.93 3.44 9.66
N LEU A 131 1.78 4.75 9.50
CA LEU A 131 2.36 5.51 8.39
C LEU A 131 3.68 6.15 8.82
N PHE A 132 4.70 6.01 7.98
CA PHE A 132 5.96 6.74 8.04
C PHE A 132 6.09 7.59 6.77
N GLN A 133 6.30 8.90 6.94
CA GLN A 133 6.58 9.82 5.85
C GLN A 133 7.98 10.38 6.00
N ILE A 134 8.84 10.08 5.02
CA ILE A 134 10.25 10.45 5.05
C ILE A 134 10.48 11.44 3.91
N LYS A 135 10.79 12.70 4.26
CA LYS A 135 11.07 13.77 3.31
C LYS A 135 12.55 14.11 3.32
N GLN A 136 13.31 13.50 2.41
CA GLN A 136 14.75 13.74 2.32
C GLN A 136 15.30 13.38 0.95
N ASN A 137 16.57 13.73 0.72
CA ASN A 137 17.28 13.30 -0.49
C ASN A 137 17.45 11.78 -0.47
N MET A 138 16.92 11.10 -1.49
CA MET A 138 16.95 9.64 -1.59
C MET A 138 18.24 9.10 -2.23
N ASN A 139 19.08 9.95 -2.81
CA ASN A 139 20.28 9.54 -3.55
C ASN A 139 21.35 8.89 -2.66
N SER A 140 21.28 9.09 -1.34
CA SER A 140 22.19 8.47 -0.37
C SER A 140 21.75 7.06 0.07
N PHE A 141 20.57 6.61 -0.35
CA PHE A 141 19.99 5.33 0.07
C PHE A 141 19.84 4.38 -1.12
N SER A 142 20.12 3.12 -0.86
CA SER A 142 20.06 2.02 -1.81
C SER A 142 18.86 1.11 -1.57
N HIS A 143 18.52 0.88 -0.30
CA HIS A 143 17.45 -0.04 0.09
C HIS A 143 16.57 0.56 1.18
N LEU A 144 15.30 0.15 1.15
CA LEU A 144 14.38 0.21 2.26
C LEU A 144 14.33 -1.18 2.89
N LEU A 145 14.85 -1.30 4.11
CA LEU A 145 14.83 -2.54 4.88
C LEU A 145 13.64 -2.51 5.86
N ILE A 146 12.81 -3.54 5.82
CA ILE A 146 11.68 -3.73 6.72
C ILE A 146 11.91 -5.02 7.48
N GLN A 147 11.96 -4.96 8.80
CA GLN A 147 12.25 -6.12 9.64
C GLN A 147 11.17 -6.28 10.70
N VAL A 148 10.72 -7.51 10.92
CA VAL A 148 9.75 -7.84 11.96
C VAL A 148 10.46 -8.48 13.13
N TRP A 149 10.26 -7.91 14.30
CA TRP A 149 10.89 -8.33 15.54
C TRP A 149 9.85 -8.77 16.56
N HIS A 150 10.20 -9.71 17.41
CA HIS A 150 9.46 -10.05 18.61
C HIS A 150 10.17 -9.48 19.83
N ARG A 151 9.52 -8.53 20.50
CA ARG A 151 10.00 -8.06 21.81
C ARG A 151 9.62 -9.05 22.89
N ARG A 152 10.61 -9.70 23.49
CA ARG A 152 10.40 -10.66 24.60
C ARG A 152 10.67 -10.01 25.95
N ASN A 153 11.78 -9.28 26.07
CA ASN A 153 12.23 -8.57 27.27
C ASN A 153 13.01 -7.30 26.87
N VAL A 154 13.36 -6.45 27.83
CA VAL A 154 14.00 -5.12 27.63
C VAL A 154 15.34 -5.14 26.85
N ALA A 155 15.93 -6.31 26.57
CA ALA A 155 17.21 -6.42 25.87
C ALA A 155 17.35 -7.66 24.96
N ASP A 156 16.24 -8.36 24.67
CA ASP A 156 16.28 -9.59 23.85
C ASP A 156 15.10 -9.56 22.87
N ASP A 157 15.38 -8.98 21.70
CA ASP A 157 14.45 -8.92 20.58
C ASP A 157 14.85 -9.98 19.54
N LEU A 158 13.88 -10.79 19.15
CA LEU A 158 14.09 -11.87 18.18
C LEU A 158 13.64 -11.42 16.79
N LEU A 159 14.54 -11.44 15.82
CA LEU A 159 14.18 -11.22 14.40
C LEU A 159 13.33 -12.39 13.89
N ILE A 160 12.13 -12.09 13.40
CA ILE A 160 11.23 -13.08 12.79
C ILE A 160 11.61 -13.25 11.31
N GLY A 161 11.82 -12.12 10.64
CA GLY A 161 12.22 -12.07 9.25
C GLY A 161 12.26 -10.65 8.74
N ASP A 162 12.78 -10.50 7.53
CA ASP A 162 12.99 -9.22 6.90
C ASP A 162 12.66 -9.24 5.40
N MET A 163 12.52 -8.04 4.85
CA MET A 163 12.45 -7.81 3.42
C MET A 163 13.20 -6.53 3.07
N ALA A 164 13.84 -6.52 1.91
CA ALA A 164 14.53 -5.36 1.38
C ALA A 164 13.94 -4.97 0.02
N ILE A 165 13.64 -3.70 -0.15
CA ILE A 165 13.19 -3.13 -1.43
C ILE A 165 14.27 -2.17 -1.91
N LYS A 166 14.72 -2.34 -3.16
CA LYS A 166 15.63 -1.37 -3.76
C LYS A 166 14.89 -0.07 -4.01
N ILE A 167 15.50 1.06 -3.64
CA ILE A 167 14.92 2.39 -3.87
C ILE A 167 14.67 2.62 -5.38
N SER A 168 15.54 2.07 -6.24
CA SER A 168 15.38 2.11 -7.70
C SER A 168 14.07 1.49 -8.19
N ASP A 169 13.56 0.48 -7.49
CA ASP A 169 12.33 -0.21 -7.89
C ASP A 169 11.09 0.65 -7.60
N LEU A 170 11.23 1.77 -6.88
CA LEU A 170 10.17 2.71 -6.54
C LEU A 170 10.21 3.99 -7.42
N GLU A 171 11.15 4.09 -8.37
CA GLU A 171 11.35 5.29 -9.20
C GLU A 171 10.19 5.59 -10.14
N ASP A 172 9.36 4.59 -10.47
CA ASP A 172 8.15 4.79 -11.28
C ASP A 172 7.09 5.65 -10.57
N GLN A 173 7.26 5.85 -9.25
CA GLN A 173 6.37 6.56 -8.33
C GLN A 173 5.00 5.89 -8.18
N HIS A 174 4.86 4.62 -8.56
CA HIS A 174 3.63 3.88 -8.35
C HIS A 174 3.49 3.47 -6.88
N VAL A 175 2.24 3.39 -6.43
CA VAL A 175 1.93 2.78 -5.14
C VAL A 175 2.09 1.28 -5.28
N LYS A 176 3.00 0.70 -4.48
CA LYS A 176 3.13 -0.74 -4.29
C LYS A 176 2.35 -1.13 -3.06
N GLU A 177 1.28 -1.88 -3.22
CA GLU A 177 0.45 -2.36 -2.12
C GLU A 177 0.24 -3.86 -2.24
N GLU A 178 0.95 -4.64 -1.44
CA GLU A 178 0.99 -6.08 -1.58
C GLU A 178 1.27 -6.81 -0.26
N TRP A 179 0.91 -8.10 -0.24
CA TRP A 179 1.37 -9.02 0.78
C TRP A 179 2.75 -9.53 0.36
N VAL A 180 3.73 -9.39 1.24
CA VAL A 180 5.11 -9.80 1.00
C VAL A 180 5.48 -10.87 2.01
N GLU A 181 5.95 -12.02 1.52
CA GLU A 181 6.55 -13.06 2.35
C GLU A 181 7.93 -12.57 2.85
N LEU A 182 8.19 -12.72 4.14
CA LEU A 182 9.44 -12.32 4.77
C LEU A 182 10.50 -13.41 4.61
N THR A 183 11.74 -12.98 4.40
CA THR A 183 12.90 -13.88 4.49
C THR A 183 13.13 -14.17 5.97
N SER A 184 12.87 -15.39 6.41
CA SER A 184 13.03 -15.81 7.81
C SER A 184 14.24 -16.72 7.97
N LEU A 185 15.00 -16.52 9.06
CA LEU A 185 16.08 -17.42 9.48
C LEU A 185 15.57 -18.71 10.14
N TYR A 186 14.28 -18.75 10.49
CA TYR A 186 13.66 -19.84 11.26
C TYR A 186 12.58 -20.58 10.45
N SER A 187 12.64 -20.50 9.12
CA SER A 187 11.66 -21.09 8.21
C SER A 187 11.64 -22.62 8.34
N ASN A 188 10.78 -23.14 9.22
CA ASN A 188 10.15 -24.42 8.98
C ASN A 188 9.15 -24.19 7.84
N ASP A 189 9.15 -25.04 6.80
CA ASP A 189 8.34 -24.91 5.56
C ASP A 189 6.82 -24.70 5.78
N LEU A 190 6.33 -24.84 7.02
CA LEU A 190 4.92 -24.74 7.41
C LEU A 190 4.47 -23.31 7.76
N LEU A 191 5.37 -22.37 8.06
CA LEU A 191 5.01 -20.99 8.41
C LEU A 191 5.68 -20.01 7.46
N ARG A 192 4.87 -19.18 6.78
CA ARG A 192 5.33 -18.16 5.84
C ARG A 192 5.02 -16.77 6.39
N PRO A 193 5.83 -16.26 7.32
CA PRO A 193 5.58 -14.97 7.94
C PRO A 193 5.49 -13.91 6.84
N SER A 194 4.42 -13.13 6.85
CA SER A 194 4.11 -12.20 5.77
C SER A 194 3.63 -10.86 6.31
N LEU A 195 3.93 -9.78 5.58
CA LEU A 195 3.45 -8.43 5.89
C LEU A 195 2.62 -7.89 4.74
N ARG A 196 1.57 -7.13 5.09
CA ARG A 196 0.91 -6.23 4.15
C ARG A 196 1.55 -4.86 4.26
N VAL A 197 2.16 -4.40 3.17
CA VAL A 197 2.84 -3.10 3.11
C VAL A 197 2.28 -2.27 1.97
N ARG A 198 2.22 -0.94 2.18
CA ARG A 198 1.90 0.04 1.15
C ARG A 198 3.01 1.08 1.05
N ILE A 199 3.62 1.21 -0.12
CA ILE A 199 4.85 2.01 -0.29
C ILE A 199 4.75 2.85 -1.55
N GLN A 200 5.17 4.10 -1.48
CA GLN A 200 5.30 4.98 -2.63
C GLN A 200 6.44 5.97 -2.43
N LEU A 201 7.33 6.08 -3.42
CA LEU A 201 8.31 7.15 -3.51
C LEU A 201 7.82 8.22 -4.48
N MET A 202 7.66 9.45 -4.01
CA MET A 202 7.28 10.61 -4.84
C MET A 202 8.49 11.53 -4.97
N HIS A 203 9.11 11.57 -6.15
CA HIS A 203 10.24 12.48 -6.41
C HIS A 203 9.79 13.92 -6.58
N ASP A 204 8.73 14.10 -7.37
CA ASP A 204 8.12 15.39 -7.61
C ASP A 204 6.61 15.23 -7.53
N LYS A 205 6.07 15.57 -6.36
CA LYS A 205 4.62 15.53 -6.10
C LYS A 205 3.84 16.37 -7.11
N LYS A 206 4.37 17.52 -7.54
CA LYS A 206 3.69 18.41 -8.47
C LYS A 206 3.61 17.77 -9.87
N ALA A 207 4.73 17.25 -10.37
CA ALA A 207 4.75 16.52 -11.64
C ALA A 207 3.88 15.26 -11.60
N LEU A 208 3.92 14.51 -10.49
CA LEU A 208 3.08 13.34 -10.27
C LEU A 208 1.59 13.71 -10.35
N LEU A 209 1.12 14.69 -9.58
CA LEU A 209 -0.29 15.12 -9.58
C LEU A 209 -0.75 15.57 -10.97
N HIS A 210 0.08 16.29 -11.70
CA HIS A 210 -0.22 16.68 -13.08
C HIS A 210 -0.35 15.47 -14.01
N ARG A 211 0.58 14.51 -13.93
CA ARG A 211 0.51 13.24 -14.69
C ARG A 211 -0.73 12.44 -14.33
N LEU A 212 -1.06 12.30 -13.05
CA LEU A 212 -2.26 11.61 -12.58
C LEU A 212 -3.53 12.31 -13.09
N SER A 213 -3.59 13.65 -13.07
CA SER A 213 -4.74 14.40 -13.61
C SER A 213 -4.95 14.17 -15.10
N LYS A 214 -3.87 14.10 -15.88
CA LYS A 214 -3.91 13.78 -17.32
C LYS A 214 -4.38 12.35 -17.55
N ARG A 215 -3.90 11.40 -16.73
CA ARG A 215 -4.33 10.01 -16.78
C ARG A 215 -5.82 9.87 -16.46
N CYS A 216 -6.32 10.56 -15.43
CA CYS A 216 -7.76 10.61 -15.15
C CYS A 216 -8.55 11.19 -16.33
N GLN A 217 -8.04 12.24 -16.98
CA GLN A 217 -8.70 12.81 -18.16
C GLN A 217 -8.80 11.81 -19.31
N TYR A 218 -7.70 11.11 -19.62
CA TYR A 218 -7.71 10.04 -20.62
C TYR A 218 -8.76 8.97 -20.32
N ILE A 219 -8.83 8.50 -19.07
CA ILE A 219 -9.81 7.48 -18.66
C ILE A 219 -11.25 8.02 -18.76
N ILE A 220 -11.49 9.27 -18.36
CA ILE A 220 -12.80 9.93 -18.52
C ILE A 220 -13.24 9.94 -19.98
N ASP A 221 -12.33 10.26 -20.90
CA ASP A 221 -12.62 10.32 -22.33
C ASP A 221 -12.91 8.93 -22.90
N LEU A 222 -12.17 7.90 -22.46
CA LEU A 222 -12.43 6.51 -22.82
C LEU A 222 -13.83 6.06 -22.36
N ILE A 223 -14.21 6.32 -21.11
CA ILE A 223 -15.54 5.97 -20.58
C ILE A 223 -16.65 6.70 -21.35
N ARG A 224 -16.46 7.98 -21.67
CA ARG A 224 -17.42 8.76 -22.45
C ARG A 224 -17.61 8.19 -23.85
N ALA A 225 -16.52 7.84 -24.53
CA ALA A 225 -16.58 7.21 -25.84
C ALA A 225 -17.37 5.90 -25.81
N GLU A 226 -17.14 5.06 -24.80
CA GLU A 226 -17.84 3.79 -24.61
C GLU A 226 -19.34 4.00 -24.31
N LEU A 227 -19.68 4.96 -23.44
CA LEU A 227 -21.07 5.34 -23.17
C LEU A 227 -21.79 5.81 -24.44
N THR A 228 -21.15 6.63 -25.27
CA THR A 228 -21.71 7.10 -26.55
C THR A 228 -21.85 5.97 -27.57
N HIS A 229 -20.88 5.05 -27.64
CA HIS A 229 -20.95 3.88 -28.52
C HIS A 229 -22.19 3.03 -28.23
N ARG A 230 -22.50 2.82 -26.95
CA ARG A 230 -23.68 2.04 -26.50
C ARG A 230 -25.02 2.76 -26.65
N GLU A 231 -25.01 4.08 -26.80
CA GLU A 231 -26.22 4.87 -27.03
C GLU A 231 -26.62 4.92 -28.50
N LYS A 232 -25.71 4.58 -29.43
CA LYS A 232 -26.10 4.41 -30.83
C LYS A 232 -27.09 3.24 -30.90
N PRO A 233 -28.33 3.46 -31.37
CA PRO A 233 -29.26 2.37 -31.56
C PRO A 233 -28.60 1.37 -32.51
N ASN A 234 -28.66 0.07 -32.18
CA ASN A 234 -28.40 -0.99 -33.14
C ASN A 234 -29.33 -0.73 -34.33
N GLY A 235 -28.80 -0.04 -35.34
CA GLY A 235 -29.51 0.29 -36.56
C GLY A 235 -29.97 -1.03 -37.17
N THR A 236 -31.29 -1.17 -37.24
CA THR A 236 -32.02 -1.83 -38.32
C THR A 236 -31.19 -2.82 -39.13
N LYS A 237 -31.30 -4.11 -38.77
CA LYS A 237 -31.18 -5.17 -39.77
C LYS A 237 -32.28 -4.92 -40.81
N HIS A 238 -31.90 -4.34 -41.94
CA HIS A 238 -32.69 -4.41 -43.17
C HIS A 238 -32.56 -5.81 -43.76
#